data_AF-A0A0M3AJJ7-F1
#
_entry.id   AF-A0A0M3AJJ7-F1
#
_cell.length_a   1.000
_cell.length_b   1.000
_cell.length_c   1.000
_cell.angle_alpha   90.00
_cell.angle_beta   90.00
_cell.angle_gamma   90.00
#
_symmetry.space_group_name_H-M   'P 1'
#
loop_
_entity.id
_entity.type
_entity.pdbx_description
1 polymer ?
#
loop_
_entity_poly.entity_id
_entity_poly.type
_entity_poly.pdbx_seq_one_letter_code
_entity_poly.pdbx_strand_id
1 'polypeptide(L)'
;MENRRKPAPPAATLDINCDCKEYIIDYLERAFPTRQMQVFKDDTGTPRSLPMVDEHGHPVYNPEAEAARADLIERLCAMPPIMSALDALLEHFGHDNVAEVTGRTKRLVTTSDGRQKLESRSARTSQAEAAAFMAGKKRNLIFSDAGGTGRSYHASLDAINQEQRVHLLLEPGWRADRAIQGLGRTHRTHQATPPLFRPVTTDCKGELRFTSTIARRLDSLGALTRGQRQTGGQGLFDPADNLESEYACAALLSWFDLLAAGKLSSTTLDDFQHRTGLELCDKDGVLKDEMPPIQRWLNRILALPIALQNSIFDEFLALIETRVSAARDAGRLDVGVETIMVDKATLIDDVVLRTDTLTGATSHLLTIEIARRRNPVSLERILRIADGDGSAGFMVNRKSGKVALRTRARALMEEKEGTPIPRVEMMRPTRNEYMRESDLHESAWEELDRETFSSIWSVEVEAARENIDSETIRLATGLLLPIWSALPSDHLAVNRIVDGEGRSWLGRLVFDDHVPRLFTKLGVRRSESLPADAAVRAVTAGRSIDVTYPFPFTIKRSMVNGSPRIELAGCPHDRLPWLKFMGCFTEVIQYRTRIFVPLAAAQEILEKVLVQEV
;
A
#
# COMPACT_ATOMS: atom_id res chain seq x y z
N MET A 1 19.89 -75.07 22.11
CA MET A 1 20.02 -73.64 21.74
C MET A 1 18.62 -73.05 21.73
N GLU A 2 18.19 -72.49 22.86
CA GLU A 2 16.89 -71.80 22.95
C GLU A 2 17.02 -70.37 22.44
N ASN A 3 16.12 -70.03 21.53
CA ASN A 3 16.08 -68.77 20.82
C ASN A 3 15.55 -67.66 21.76
N ARG A 4 16.47 -66.99 22.49
CA ARG A 4 16.18 -65.80 23.30
C ARG A 4 15.89 -64.60 22.38
N ARG A 5 14.68 -64.51 21.84
CA ARG A 5 14.08 -63.21 21.51
C ARG A 5 13.14 -62.83 22.64
N LYS A 6 13.55 -61.88 23.48
CA LYS A 6 12.67 -61.23 24.45
C LYS A 6 11.41 -60.76 23.70
N PRO A 7 10.20 -61.01 24.20
CA PRO A 7 9.01 -60.39 23.63
C PRO A 7 9.21 -58.87 23.67
N ALA A 8 8.97 -58.20 22.53
CA ALA A 8 8.96 -56.75 22.48
C ALA A 8 7.99 -56.24 23.56
N PRO A 9 8.33 -55.17 24.30
CA PRO A 9 7.39 -54.60 25.25
C PRO A 9 6.08 -54.30 24.52
N PRO A 10 4.90 -54.49 25.15
CA PRO A 10 3.67 -53.94 24.59
C PRO A 10 3.94 -52.48 24.27
N ALA A 11 3.73 -52.09 23.01
CA ALA A 11 4.08 -50.77 22.52
C ALA A 11 3.46 -49.75 23.46
N ALA A 12 4.31 -49.11 24.29
CA ALA A 12 3.89 -47.96 25.04
C ALA A 12 3.36 -46.99 24.00
N THR A 13 2.09 -46.61 24.11
CA THR A 13 1.55 -45.49 23.37
C THR A 13 2.54 -44.34 23.62
N LEU A 14 3.24 -43.95 22.57
CA LEU A 14 4.19 -42.87 22.63
C LEU A 14 3.37 -41.65 23.03
N ASP A 15 3.54 -41.17 24.27
CA ASP A 15 2.94 -39.92 24.75
C ASP A 15 3.72 -38.75 24.12
N ILE A 16 3.62 -38.66 22.80
CA ILE A 16 4.23 -37.60 21.99
C ILE A 16 3.18 -36.50 21.88
N ASN A 17 3.40 -35.43 22.64
CA ASN A 17 2.67 -34.21 22.44
C ASN A 17 3.24 -33.47 21.21
N CYS A 18 2.42 -33.29 20.18
CA CYS A 18 2.77 -32.55 18.95
C CYS A 18 2.24 -31.10 18.94
N ASP A 19 1.98 -30.52 20.12
CA ASP A 19 1.52 -29.14 20.20
C ASP A 19 2.64 -28.11 19.93
N CYS A 20 2.23 -26.85 19.80
CA CYS A 20 3.14 -25.73 19.53
C CYS A 20 3.66 -25.05 20.80
N LYS A 21 3.47 -25.64 21.99
CA LYS A 21 3.85 -24.97 23.25
C LYS A 21 5.35 -24.83 23.42
N GLU A 22 6.13 -25.77 22.88
CA GLU A 22 7.59 -25.72 22.91
C GLU A 22 8.11 -24.36 22.43
N TYR A 23 7.58 -23.84 21.30
CA TYR A 23 7.99 -22.54 20.77
C TYR A 23 7.67 -21.37 21.71
N ILE A 24 6.53 -21.44 22.40
CA ILE A 24 6.10 -20.40 23.34
C ILE A 24 6.97 -20.46 24.60
N ILE A 25 7.22 -21.67 25.12
CA ILE A 25 8.06 -21.91 26.30
C ILE A 25 9.49 -21.43 26.03
N ASP A 26 10.10 -21.87 24.91
CA ASP A 26 11.43 -21.42 24.48
C ASP A 26 11.53 -19.90 24.37
N TYR A 27 10.48 -19.26 23.86
CA TYR A 27 10.41 -17.81 23.77
C TYR A 27 10.37 -17.16 25.15
N LEU A 28 9.53 -17.66 26.06
CA LEU A 28 9.42 -17.13 27.42
C LEU A 28 10.70 -17.34 28.23
N GLU A 29 11.35 -18.50 28.11
CA GLU A 29 12.63 -18.76 28.78
C GLU A 29 13.72 -17.77 28.36
N ARG A 30 13.74 -17.38 27.07
CA ARG A 30 14.80 -16.54 26.50
C ARG A 30 14.50 -15.04 26.54
N ALA A 31 13.24 -14.65 26.38
CA ALA A 31 12.85 -13.28 26.11
C ALA A 31 11.95 -12.64 27.18
N PHE A 32 11.45 -13.42 28.16
CA PHE A 32 10.67 -12.83 29.25
C PHE A 32 11.55 -11.91 30.09
N PRO A 33 11.13 -10.66 30.36
CA PRO A 33 11.98 -9.65 30.98
C PRO A 33 12.16 -9.94 32.47
N THR A 34 13.24 -10.62 32.83
CA THR A 34 13.59 -10.90 34.24
C THR A 34 14.71 -10.03 34.78
N ARG A 35 15.39 -9.26 33.92
CA ARG A 35 16.50 -8.40 34.32
C ARG A 35 15.99 -7.15 35.03
N GLN A 36 16.57 -6.85 36.19
CA GLN A 36 16.26 -5.64 36.93
C GLN A 36 16.68 -4.41 36.14
N MET A 37 15.80 -3.41 36.07
CA MET A 37 16.09 -2.12 35.44
C MET A 37 16.38 -1.06 36.50
N GLN A 38 17.35 -0.18 36.23
CA GLN A 38 17.65 0.99 37.03
C GLN A 38 17.18 2.24 36.28
N VAL A 39 16.38 3.07 36.94
CA VAL A 39 15.94 4.37 36.41
C VAL A 39 17.01 5.41 36.75
N PHE A 40 17.48 6.12 35.74
CA PHE A 40 18.35 7.30 35.88
C PHE A 40 17.70 8.48 35.16
N LYS A 41 18.04 9.70 35.56
CA LYS A 41 17.64 10.90 34.81
C LYS A 41 18.80 11.30 33.91
N ASP A 42 18.52 11.49 32.63
CA ASP A 42 19.50 12.08 31.72
C ASP A 42 19.64 13.59 31.98
N ASP A 43 20.58 14.23 31.29
CA ASP A 43 20.87 15.67 31.42
C ASP A 43 19.66 16.56 31.06
N THR A 44 18.62 16.01 30.44
CA THR A 44 17.36 16.69 30.10
C THR A 44 16.29 16.56 31.20
N GLY A 45 16.59 15.82 32.28
CA GLY A 45 15.64 15.50 33.34
C GLY A 45 14.65 14.39 32.96
N THR A 46 14.81 13.76 31.80
CA THR A 46 13.94 12.69 31.32
C THR A 46 14.36 11.37 32.01
N PRO A 47 13.44 10.67 32.69
CA PRO A 47 13.76 9.37 33.27
C PRO A 47 14.00 8.35 32.16
N ARG A 48 15.17 7.73 32.16
CA ARG A 48 15.55 6.62 31.29
C ARG A 48 15.85 5.39 32.13
N SER A 49 15.67 4.21 31.54
CA SER A 49 15.96 2.94 32.20
C SER A 49 17.11 2.21 31.51
N LEU A 50 18.03 1.67 32.30
CA LEU A 50 19.11 0.80 31.83
C LEU A 50 19.10 -0.51 32.61
N PRO A 51 19.52 -1.63 32.00
CA PRO A 51 19.64 -2.89 32.71
C PRO A 51 20.68 -2.80 33.84
N MET A 52 20.30 -3.19 35.05
CA MET A 52 21.16 -3.14 36.22
C MET A 52 22.28 -4.19 36.11
N VAL A 53 23.44 -3.85 36.67
CA VAL A 53 24.60 -4.74 36.86
C VAL A 53 25.07 -4.62 38.31
N ASP A 54 25.61 -5.71 38.85
CA ASP A 54 26.22 -5.72 40.18
C ASP A 54 27.64 -5.10 40.16
N GLU A 55 28.29 -5.05 41.31
CA GLU A 55 29.66 -4.51 41.48
C GLU A 55 30.72 -5.30 40.68
N HIS A 56 30.39 -6.49 40.19
CA HIS A 56 31.25 -7.35 39.38
C HIS A 56 30.88 -7.32 37.88
N GLY A 57 29.90 -6.49 37.51
CA GLY A 57 29.42 -6.36 36.12
C GLY A 57 28.45 -7.45 35.69
N HIS A 58 27.97 -8.32 36.59
CA HIS A 58 27.00 -9.35 36.26
C HIS A 58 25.57 -8.78 36.19
N PRO A 59 24.69 -9.33 35.32
CA PRO A 59 23.29 -8.94 35.28
C PRO A 59 22.58 -9.19 36.62
N VAL A 60 21.86 -8.18 37.11
CA VAL A 60 20.97 -8.33 38.27
C VAL A 60 19.59 -8.75 37.79
N TYR A 61 19.04 -9.83 38.37
CA TYR A 61 17.71 -10.33 38.06
C TYR A 61 16.71 -9.96 39.16
N ASN A 62 15.47 -9.71 38.75
CA ASN A 62 14.37 -9.41 39.65
C ASN A 62 13.67 -10.74 40.06
N PRO A 63 13.69 -11.12 41.36
CA PRO A 63 13.10 -12.37 41.81
C PRO A 63 11.60 -12.50 41.52
N GLU A 64 10.83 -11.40 41.59
CA GLU A 64 9.39 -11.41 41.28
C GLU A 64 9.14 -11.65 39.80
N ALA A 65 9.97 -11.06 38.92
CA ALA A 65 9.88 -11.29 37.48
C ALA A 65 10.28 -12.72 37.09
N GLU A 66 11.27 -13.30 37.76
CA GLU A 66 11.65 -14.70 37.57
C GLU A 66 10.56 -15.66 38.03
N ALA A 67 9.93 -15.38 39.19
CA ALA A 67 8.78 -16.13 39.67
C ALA A 67 7.59 -16.00 38.70
N ALA A 68 7.29 -14.80 38.21
CA ALA A 68 6.22 -14.58 37.23
C ALA A 68 6.45 -15.35 35.92
N ARG A 69 7.70 -15.42 35.44
CA ARG A 69 8.07 -16.26 34.28
C ARG A 69 7.82 -17.73 34.57
N ALA A 70 8.29 -18.23 35.72
CA ALA A 70 8.15 -19.63 36.11
C ALA A 70 6.67 -20.03 36.23
N ASP A 71 5.87 -19.23 36.93
CA ASP A 71 4.43 -19.45 37.10
C ASP A 71 3.68 -19.46 35.75
N LEU A 72 4.07 -18.57 34.83
CA LEU A 72 3.47 -18.54 33.48
C LEU A 72 3.82 -19.80 32.68
N ILE A 73 5.09 -20.22 32.70
CA ILE A 73 5.53 -21.45 32.03
C ILE A 73 4.80 -22.67 32.63
N GLU A 74 4.72 -22.77 33.95
CA GLU A 74 4.01 -23.85 34.64
C GLU A 74 2.54 -23.94 34.19
N ARG A 75 1.83 -22.81 34.21
CA ARG A 75 0.43 -22.74 33.74
C ARG A 75 0.29 -23.16 32.29
N LEU A 76 1.17 -22.69 31.40
CA LEU A 76 1.12 -23.03 29.98
C LEU A 76 1.39 -24.53 29.75
N CYS A 77 2.33 -25.12 30.48
CA CYS A 77 2.63 -26.55 30.43
C CYS A 77 1.45 -27.40 30.92
N ALA A 78 0.68 -26.91 31.89
CA ALA A 78 -0.50 -27.59 32.42
C ALA A 78 -1.74 -27.52 31.51
N MET A 79 -1.76 -26.64 30.49
CA MET A 79 -2.88 -26.55 29.56
C MET A 79 -2.99 -27.83 28.70
N PRO A 80 -4.19 -28.19 28.20
CA PRO A 80 -4.34 -29.30 27.26
C PRO A 80 -3.52 -29.06 25.98
N PRO A 81 -3.13 -30.11 25.23
CA PRO A 81 -2.44 -29.97 23.96
C PRO A 81 -3.26 -29.14 22.98
N ILE A 82 -2.61 -28.21 22.30
CA ILE A 82 -3.23 -27.44 21.21
C ILE A 82 -2.78 -28.08 19.90
N MET A 83 -3.72 -28.73 19.21
CA MET A 83 -3.43 -29.38 17.94
C MET A 83 -3.15 -28.35 16.85
N SER A 84 -2.15 -28.63 16.01
CA SER A 84 -1.89 -27.80 14.82
C SER A 84 -3.07 -27.89 13.84
N ALA A 85 -3.34 -26.81 13.08
CA ALA A 85 -4.41 -26.82 12.08
C ALA A 85 -4.21 -27.93 11.03
N LEU A 86 -2.96 -28.22 10.65
CA LEU A 86 -2.63 -29.31 9.74
C LEU A 86 -3.04 -30.66 10.30
N ASP A 87 -2.69 -30.94 11.55
CA ASP A 87 -2.99 -32.23 12.20
C ASP A 87 -4.48 -32.39 12.45
N ALA A 88 -5.17 -31.33 12.88
CA ALA A 88 -6.62 -31.34 13.05
C ALA A 88 -7.37 -31.64 11.74
N LEU A 89 -6.91 -31.07 10.62
CA LEU A 89 -7.47 -31.36 9.30
C LEU A 89 -7.18 -32.80 8.85
N LEU A 90 -5.97 -33.31 9.12
CA LEU A 90 -5.59 -34.68 8.77
C LEU A 90 -6.33 -35.71 9.62
N GLU A 91 -6.57 -35.43 10.89
CA GLU A 91 -7.37 -36.28 11.77
C GLU A 91 -8.84 -36.29 11.33
N HIS A 92 -9.41 -35.12 11.05
CA HIS A 92 -10.81 -34.99 10.65
C HIS A 92 -11.11 -35.62 9.29
N PHE A 93 -10.29 -35.35 8.27
CA PHE A 93 -10.53 -35.83 6.90
C PHE A 93 -9.86 -37.17 6.59
N GLY A 94 -8.90 -37.59 7.41
CA GLY A 94 -8.10 -38.79 7.19
C GLY A 94 -6.98 -38.61 6.17
N HIS A 95 -5.87 -39.30 6.42
CA HIS A 95 -4.67 -39.27 5.57
C HIS A 95 -4.91 -39.78 4.15
N ASP A 96 -5.90 -40.65 3.94
CA ASP A 96 -6.24 -41.20 2.63
C ASP A 96 -6.98 -40.20 1.74
N ASN A 97 -7.69 -39.23 2.34
CA ASN A 97 -8.49 -38.24 1.59
C ASN A 97 -7.77 -36.89 1.43
N VAL A 98 -6.70 -36.65 2.19
CA VAL A 98 -5.93 -35.41 2.17
C VAL A 98 -4.58 -35.62 1.49
N ALA A 99 -4.35 -34.87 0.42
CA ALA A 99 -3.04 -34.72 -0.19
C ALA A 99 -2.22 -33.70 0.58
N GLU A 100 -1.14 -34.13 1.21
CA GLU A 100 -0.26 -33.27 1.99
C GLU A 100 0.98 -32.88 1.17
N VAL A 101 1.08 -31.59 0.80
CA VAL A 101 2.19 -31.00 0.04
C VAL A 101 2.82 -29.87 0.85
N THR A 102 3.23 -30.22 2.07
CA THR A 102 3.92 -29.33 3.02
C THR A 102 5.41 -29.65 3.11
N GLY A 103 6.19 -28.77 3.74
CA GLY A 103 7.61 -28.98 4.04
C GLY A 103 7.90 -29.99 5.17
N ARG A 104 6.86 -30.58 5.78
CA ARG A 104 7.00 -31.52 6.89
C ARG A 104 7.67 -32.83 6.43
N THR A 105 8.74 -33.25 7.14
CA THR A 105 9.55 -34.43 6.79
C THR A 105 9.08 -35.71 7.46
N LYS A 106 8.27 -35.62 8.53
CA LYS A 106 7.68 -36.76 9.23
C LYS A 106 6.27 -36.42 9.73
N ARG A 107 5.37 -37.41 9.71
CA ARG A 107 4.01 -37.27 10.25
C ARG A 107 3.63 -38.48 11.10
N LEU A 108 2.73 -38.28 12.04
CA LEU A 108 2.12 -39.35 12.81
C LEU A 108 0.84 -39.81 12.11
N VAL A 109 0.72 -41.11 11.85
CA VAL A 109 -0.47 -41.70 11.22
C VAL A 109 -1.04 -42.76 12.14
N THR A 110 -2.32 -42.64 12.47
CA THR A 110 -3.05 -43.68 13.18
C THR A 110 -3.53 -44.72 12.17
N THR A 111 -3.08 -45.96 12.32
CA THR A 111 -3.50 -47.09 11.48
C THR A 111 -4.86 -47.61 11.92
N SER A 112 -5.52 -48.38 11.06
CA SER A 112 -6.88 -48.91 11.31
C SER A 112 -7.01 -49.79 12.56
N ASP A 113 -5.90 -50.31 13.07
CA ASP A 113 -5.79 -51.06 14.33
C ASP A 113 -5.55 -50.17 15.56
N GLY A 114 -5.66 -48.85 15.41
CA GLY A 114 -5.49 -47.86 16.49
C GLY A 114 -4.03 -47.58 16.87
N ARG A 115 -3.06 -48.20 16.19
CA ARG A 115 -1.63 -47.94 16.45
C ARG A 115 -1.19 -46.65 15.77
N GLN A 116 -0.29 -45.92 16.43
CA GLN A 116 0.35 -44.76 15.82
C GLN A 116 1.68 -45.16 15.19
N LYS A 117 1.91 -44.69 13.97
CA LYS A 117 3.15 -44.92 13.22
C LYS A 117 3.71 -43.60 12.72
N LEU A 118 5.01 -43.41 12.90
CA LEU A 118 5.73 -42.29 12.29
C LEU A 118 6.04 -42.62 10.82
N GLU A 119 5.51 -41.82 9.90
CA GLU A 119 5.74 -41.92 8.47
C GLU A 119 6.72 -40.83 8.01
N SER A 120 7.77 -41.21 7.27
CA SER A 120 8.70 -40.25 6.68
C SER A 120 8.18 -39.74 5.34
N ARG A 121 8.28 -38.43 5.13
CA ARG A 121 7.86 -37.73 3.91
C ARG A 121 9.07 -37.15 3.19
N SER A 122 9.03 -37.24 1.87
CA SER A 122 10.07 -36.73 0.96
C SER A 122 9.43 -35.90 -0.15
N ALA A 123 10.25 -35.19 -0.93
CA ALA A 123 9.77 -34.49 -2.14
C ALA A 123 9.03 -35.43 -3.11
N ARG A 124 9.43 -36.71 -3.17
CA ARG A 124 8.77 -37.75 -3.97
C ARG A 124 7.39 -38.09 -3.41
N THR A 125 7.25 -38.17 -2.08
CA THR A 125 5.96 -38.36 -1.42
C THR A 125 5.03 -37.20 -1.76
N SER A 126 5.49 -35.95 -1.64
CA SER A 126 4.70 -34.77 -1.99
C SER A 126 4.27 -34.74 -3.47
N GLN A 127 5.10 -35.26 -4.38
CA GLN A 127 4.74 -35.38 -5.79
C GLN A 127 3.65 -36.43 -6.02
N ALA A 128 3.73 -37.58 -5.33
CA ALA A 128 2.70 -38.60 -5.40
C ALA A 128 1.36 -38.10 -4.82
N GLU A 129 1.40 -37.36 -3.71
CA GLU A 129 0.24 -36.71 -3.08
C GLU A 129 -0.43 -35.69 -4.03
N ALA A 130 0.36 -34.81 -4.65
CA ALA A 130 -0.15 -33.86 -5.65
C ALA A 130 -0.78 -34.57 -6.86
N ALA A 131 -0.14 -35.63 -7.37
CA ALA A 131 -0.67 -36.42 -8.48
C ALA A 131 -1.97 -37.12 -8.09
N ALA A 132 -2.08 -37.65 -6.87
CA ALA A 132 -3.29 -38.28 -6.36
C ALA A 132 -4.46 -37.28 -6.28
N PHE A 133 -4.20 -36.04 -5.85
CA PHE A 133 -5.19 -34.97 -5.87
C PHE A 133 -5.67 -34.62 -7.29
N MET A 134 -4.72 -34.41 -8.23
CA MET A 134 -5.07 -34.08 -9.63
C MET A 134 -5.75 -35.24 -10.37
N ALA A 135 -5.53 -36.48 -9.94
CA ALA A 135 -6.22 -37.66 -10.43
C ALA A 135 -7.58 -37.92 -9.77
N GLY A 136 -8.00 -37.09 -8.80
CA GLY A 136 -9.27 -37.25 -8.07
C GLY A 136 -9.27 -38.39 -7.05
N LYS A 137 -8.11 -38.99 -6.75
CA LYS A 137 -7.98 -40.04 -5.72
C LYS A 137 -8.05 -39.49 -4.31
N LYS A 138 -7.60 -38.25 -4.12
CA LYS A 138 -7.72 -37.49 -2.87
C LYS A 138 -8.51 -36.22 -3.14
N ARG A 139 -9.52 -35.94 -2.31
CA ARG A 139 -10.42 -34.81 -2.54
C ARG A 139 -9.87 -33.49 -1.98
N ASN A 140 -9.08 -33.56 -0.91
CA ASN A 140 -8.54 -32.39 -0.23
C ASN A 140 -7.05 -32.25 -0.52
N LEU A 141 -6.54 -31.02 -0.61
CA LEU A 141 -5.12 -30.71 -0.75
C LEU A 141 -4.74 -29.64 0.27
N ILE A 142 -3.69 -29.91 1.04
CA ILE A 142 -3.06 -28.94 1.93
C ILE A 142 -1.64 -28.70 1.44
N PHE A 143 -1.27 -27.45 1.21
CA PHE A 143 0.07 -27.10 0.76
C PHE A 143 0.63 -25.91 1.54
N SER A 144 1.96 -25.88 1.68
CA SER A 144 2.69 -24.73 2.24
C SER A 144 3.80 -24.26 1.30
N ASP A 145 4.35 -23.08 1.56
CA ASP A 145 5.39 -22.44 0.72
C ASP A 145 6.61 -23.36 0.51
N ALA A 146 7.01 -24.08 1.57
CA ALA A 146 8.14 -25.02 1.56
C ALA A 146 7.88 -26.31 0.75
N GLY A 147 6.62 -26.70 0.52
CA GLY A 147 6.26 -27.93 -0.18
C GLY A 147 5.72 -27.73 -1.60
N GLY A 148 5.22 -26.53 -1.92
CA GLY A 148 4.47 -26.24 -3.16
C GLY A 148 5.26 -25.62 -4.31
N THR A 149 6.58 -25.43 -4.17
CA THR A 149 7.38 -24.71 -5.17
C THR A 149 7.32 -25.39 -6.54
N GLY A 150 6.97 -24.61 -7.58
CA GLY A 150 6.93 -25.08 -8.97
C GLY A 150 5.71 -25.93 -9.36
N ARG A 151 4.73 -26.16 -8.48
CA ARG A 151 3.56 -27.02 -8.77
C ARG A 151 2.29 -26.21 -9.06
N SER A 152 1.31 -26.85 -9.70
CA SER A 152 0.02 -26.27 -10.05
C SER A 152 -1.11 -27.23 -9.65
N TYR A 153 -2.15 -26.71 -9.03
CA TYR A 153 -3.28 -27.45 -8.44
C TYR A 153 -4.65 -26.93 -8.93
N HIS A 154 -4.66 -26.09 -9.96
CA HIS A 154 -5.87 -25.59 -10.59
C HIS A 154 -6.70 -26.74 -11.18
N ALA A 155 -7.97 -26.48 -11.47
CA ALA A 155 -8.84 -27.41 -12.18
C ALA A 155 -8.43 -27.50 -13.67
N SER A 156 -7.24 -28.03 -13.97
CA SER A 156 -6.72 -28.12 -15.33
C SER A 156 -7.64 -28.94 -16.23
N LEU A 157 -7.86 -28.49 -17.46
CA LEU A 157 -8.55 -29.27 -18.49
C LEU A 157 -7.80 -30.57 -18.85
N ASP A 158 -6.50 -30.65 -18.56
CA ASP A 158 -5.66 -31.83 -18.79
C ASP A 158 -5.72 -32.84 -17.64
N ALA A 159 -6.31 -32.46 -16.50
CA ALA A 159 -6.41 -33.32 -15.32
C ALA A 159 -7.76 -34.04 -15.27
N ILE A 160 -7.78 -35.20 -14.61
CA ILE A 160 -9.01 -35.95 -14.35
C ILE A 160 -9.90 -35.18 -13.36
N ASN A 161 -9.31 -34.65 -12.29
CA ASN A 161 -10.04 -33.85 -11.31
C ASN A 161 -10.20 -32.40 -11.81
N GLN A 162 -11.36 -32.10 -12.36
CA GLN A 162 -11.74 -30.77 -12.86
C GLN A 162 -12.74 -30.04 -11.95
N GLU A 163 -12.97 -30.54 -10.73
CA GLU A 163 -13.91 -29.91 -9.77
C GLU A 163 -13.51 -28.47 -9.41
N GLN A 164 -14.48 -27.62 -9.11
CA GLN A 164 -14.19 -26.24 -8.70
C GLN A 164 -13.32 -26.23 -7.43
N ARG A 165 -12.21 -25.48 -7.47
CA ARG A 165 -11.31 -25.37 -6.31
C ARG A 165 -11.87 -24.37 -5.31
N VAL A 166 -12.10 -24.79 -4.08
CA VAL A 166 -12.34 -23.88 -2.95
C VAL A 166 -11.04 -23.76 -2.17
N HIS A 167 -10.32 -22.66 -2.38
CA HIS A 167 -9.03 -22.39 -1.76
C HIS A 167 -9.27 -21.67 -0.43
N LEU A 168 -9.09 -22.42 0.66
CA LEU A 168 -9.11 -21.88 2.03
C LEU A 168 -7.72 -21.34 2.37
N LEU A 169 -7.63 -20.03 2.65
CA LEU A 169 -6.38 -19.38 3.03
C LEU A 169 -6.33 -19.30 4.55
N LEU A 170 -5.68 -20.28 5.18
CA LEU A 170 -5.53 -20.37 6.64
C LEU A 170 -4.43 -19.44 7.16
N GLU A 171 -3.23 -19.56 6.59
CA GLU A 171 -2.07 -18.76 6.99
C GLU A 171 -1.53 -18.01 5.77
N PRO A 172 -1.94 -16.76 5.56
CA PRO A 172 -1.38 -15.98 4.48
C PRO A 172 0.06 -15.58 4.80
N GLY A 173 0.95 -15.71 3.81
CA GLY A 173 2.33 -15.27 3.97
C GLY A 173 2.42 -13.77 4.30
N TRP A 174 3.25 -13.42 5.29
CA TRP A 174 3.54 -12.03 5.70
C TRP A 174 4.05 -11.16 4.55
N ARG A 175 4.69 -11.76 3.54
CA ARG A 175 5.00 -11.09 2.29
C ARG A 175 3.94 -11.42 1.24
N ALA A 176 3.31 -10.38 0.72
CA ALA A 176 2.25 -10.56 -0.24
C ALA A 176 2.70 -11.23 -1.54
N ASP A 177 3.94 -11.04 -2.00
CA ASP A 177 4.45 -11.75 -3.17
C ASP A 177 4.38 -13.28 -2.99
N ARG A 178 4.64 -13.79 -1.79
CA ARG A 178 4.48 -15.20 -1.44
C ARG A 178 3.01 -15.62 -1.34
N ALA A 179 2.17 -14.81 -0.72
CA ALA A 179 0.72 -15.08 -0.65
C ALA A 179 0.10 -15.19 -2.06
N ILE A 180 0.45 -14.25 -2.94
CA ILE A 180 0.06 -14.23 -4.35
C ILE A 180 0.55 -15.48 -5.08
N GLN A 181 1.81 -15.86 -4.88
CA GLN A 181 2.35 -17.09 -5.46
C GLN A 181 1.59 -18.35 -5.00
N GLY A 182 1.13 -18.39 -3.75
CA GLY A 182 0.28 -19.43 -3.21
C GLY A 182 -1.08 -19.50 -3.92
N LEU A 183 -1.75 -18.36 -4.09
CA LEU A 183 -3.05 -18.29 -4.79
C LEU A 183 -2.94 -18.66 -6.27
N GLY A 184 -1.83 -18.28 -6.91
CA GLY A 184 -1.50 -18.68 -8.28
C GLY A 184 -1.26 -20.19 -8.45
N ARG A 185 -1.21 -20.99 -7.38
CA ARG A 185 -1.14 -22.46 -7.51
C ARG A 185 -2.48 -23.05 -7.95
N THR A 186 -3.59 -22.48 -7.51
CA THR A 186 -4.95 -22.94 -7.83
C THR A 186 -5.62 -22.11 -8.92
N HIS A 187 -5.03 -20.98 -9.32
CA HIS A 187 -5.53 -20.12 -10.39
C HIS A 187 -4.52 -20.06 -11.53
N ARG A 188 -4.84 -20.66 -12.68
CA ARG A 188 -3.99 -20.65 -13.88
C ARG A 188 -4.83 -20.48 -15.15
N THR A 189 -4.15 -20.12 -16.24
CA THR A 189 -4.71 -20.30 -17.58
C THR A 189 -4.98 -21.78 -17.84
N HIS A 190 -5.93 -22.10 -18.73
CA HIS A 190 -6.29 -23.50 -19.08
C HIS A 190 -7.01 -24.30 -17.97
N GLN A 191 -7.77 -23.62 -17.11
CA GLN A 191 -8.61 -24.25 -16.09
C GLN A 191 -10.06 -24.40 -16.56
N ALA A 192 -10.71 -25.52 -16.23
CA ALA A 192 -12.12 -25.81 -16.51
C ALA A 192 -13.05 -24.85 -15.76
N THR A 193 -12.71 -24.54 -14.51
CA THR A 193 -13.46 -23.60 -13.66
C THR A 193 -12.51 -22.76 -12.83
N PRO A 194 -12.83 -21.47 -12.58
CA PRO A 194 -12.04 -20.63 -11.69
C PRO A 194 -12.20 -21.03 -10.22
N PRO A 195 -11.14 -20.86 -9.41
CA PRO A 195 -11.21 -21.13 -7.98
C PRO A 195 -12.09 -20.12 -7.24
N LEU A 196 -12.67 -20.54 -6.12
CA LEU A 196 -13.21 -19.68 -5.09
C LEU A 196 -12.16 -19.52 -4.00
N PHE A 197 -11.78 -18.29 -3.68
CA PHE A 197 -10.88 -18.00 -2.57
C PHE A 197 -11.71 -17.70 -1.31
N ARG A 198 -11.31 -18.26 -0.18
CA ARG A 198 -11.93 -17.97 1.13
C ARG A 198 -10.82 -17.75 2.15
N PRO A 199 -10.51 -16.50 2.53
CA PRO A 199 -9.71 -16.25 3.71
C PRO A 199 -10.41 -16.84 4.93
N VAL A 200 -9.65 -17.54 5.77
CA VAL A 200 -10.14 -18.05 7.04
C VAL A 200 -9.51 -17.20 8.12
N THR A 201 -10.35 -16.53 8.90
CA THR A 201 -9.94 -15.75 10.07
C THR A 201 -10.57 -16.35 11.31
N THR A 202 -9.89 -16.27 12.44
CA THR A 202 -10.48 -16.62 13.73
C THR A 202 -11.44 -15.53 14.20
N ASP A 203 -12.06 -15.74 15.36
CA ASP A 203 -12.85 -14.74 16.07
C ASP A 203 -11.98 -13.67 16.76
N CYS A 204 -10.65 -13.74 16.62
CA CYS A 204 -9.71 -12.72 17.04
C CYS A 204 -9.64 -11.61 15.98
N LYS A 205 -10.33 -10.49 16.21
CA LYS A 205 -10.34 -9.36 15.27
C LYS A 205 -8.97 -8.73 15.04
N GLY A 206 -8.00 -9.01 15.91
CA GLY A 206 -6.59 -8.69 15.65
C GLY A 206 -6.05 -9.23 14.33
N GLU A 207 -6.59 -10.36 13.87
CA GLU A 207 -6.20 -10.97 12.59
C GLU A 207 -6.56 -10.09 11.38
N LEU A 208 -7.53 -9.18 11.53
CA LEU A 208 -7.89 -8.22 10.48
C LEU A 208 -6.71 -7.33 10.13
N ARG A 209 -5.80 -7.05 11.06
CA ARG A 209 -4.56 -6.32 10.78
C ARG A 209 -3.70 -7.02 9.72
N PHE A 210 -3.60 -8.34 9.80
CA PHE A 210 -2.81 -9.12 8.84
C PHE A 210 -3.57 -9.28 7.53
N THR A 211 -4.88 -9.51 7.64
CA THR A 211 -5.79 -9.73 6.51
C THR A 211 -5.96 -8.46 5.65
N SER A 212 -6.03 -7.27 6.25
CA SER A 212 -6.18 -5.98 5.54
C SER A 212 -5.01 -5.68 4.60
N THR A 213 -3.79 -6.03 5.02
CA THR A 213 -2.57 -5.88 4.20
C THR A 213 -2.62 -6.77 2.96
N ILE A 214 -3.25 -7.93 3.06
CA ILE A 214 -3.43 -8.89 1.97
C ILE A 214 -4.57 -8.45 1.06
N ALA A 215 -5.71 -8.01 1.62
CA ALA A 215 -6.87 -7.50 0.89
C ALA A 215 -6.47 -6.45 -0.15
N ARG A 216 -5.76 -5.39 0.26
CA ARG A 216 -5.24 -4.33 -0.65
C ARG A 216 -4.46 -4.89 -1.85
N ARG A 217 -3.70 -5.96 -1.63
CA ARG A 217 -2.79 -6.53 -2.63
C ARG A 217 -3.47 -7.60 -3.48
N LEU A 218 -4.58 -8.18 -3.02
CA LEU A 218 -5.45 -9.07 -3.80
C LEU A 218 -6.37 -8.29 -4.75
N ASP A 219 -6.85 -7.11 -4.34
CA ASP A 219 -7.60 -6.22 -5.24
C ASP A 219 -6.75 -5.82 -6.46
N SER A 220 -5.45 -5.60 -6.24
CA SER A 220 -4.48 -5.37 -7.31
C SER A 220 -4.32 -6.57 -8.26
N LEU A 221 -4.54 -7.81 -7.80
CA LEU A 221 -4.47 -9.03 -8.63
C LEU A 221 -5.75 -9.28 -9.44
N GLY A 222 -6.92 -9.05 -8.84
CA GLY A 222 -8.21 -9.17 -9.54
C GLY A 222 -8.32 -8.17 -10.69
N ALA A 223 -7.65 -7.02 -10.57
CA ALA A 223 -7.47 -6.05 -11.64
C ALA A 223 -6.56 -6.53 -12.78
N LEU A 224 -5.66 -7.50 -12.55
CA LEU A 224 -4.65 -7.95 -13.52
C LEU A 224 -5.05 -9.21 -14.29
N THR A 225 -6.10 -9.92 -13.87
CA THR A 225 -6.66 -11.05 -14.64
C THR A 225 -7.63 -10.53 -15.69
N ARG A 226 -7.39 -10.83 -16.97
CA ARG A 226 -8.19 -10.37 -18.13
C ARG A 226 -9.70 -10.39 -17.85
N GLY A 227 -10.37 -9.23 -18.02
CA GLY A 227 -11.80 -9.09 -18.34
C GLY A 227 -12.85 -9.64 -17.36
N GLN A 228 -12.49 -10.46 -16.39
CA GLN A 228 -13.43 -11.10 -15.48
C GLN A 228 -13.56 -10.28 -14.20
N ARG A 229 -14.43 -9.26 -14.24
CA ARG A 229 -15.00 -8.64 -13.03
C ARG A 229 -15.79 -9.65 -12.16
N GLN A 230 -16.01 -10.89 -12.62
CA GLN A 230 -16.96 -11.82 -11.98
C GLN A 230 -16.38 -12.95 -11.13
N THR A 231 -15.07 -13.16 -11.03
CA THR A 231 -14.56 -14.27 -10.19
C THR A 231 -13.26 -13.92 -9.48
N GLY A 232 -13.37 -13.42 -8.23
CA GLY A 232 -12.28 -13.49 -7.25
C GLY A 232 -11.98 -12.22 -6.44
N GLY A 233 -12.50 -11.05 -6.82
CA GLY A 233 -12.28 -9.79 -6.08
C GLY A 233 -13.54 -9.11 -5.59
N GLN A 234 -14.66 -9.20 -6.33
CA GLN A 234 -15.93 -8.65 -5.86
C GLN A 234 -16.47 -9.49 -4.69
N GLY A 235 -16.40 -8.93 -3.49
CA GLY A 235 -16.91 -9.53 -2.26
C GLY A 235 -15.92 -10.40 -1.50
N LEU A 236 -14.63 -10.42 -1.88
CA LEU A 236 -13.62 -11.10 -1.05
C LEU A 236 -13.25 -10.26 0.18
N PHE A 237 -13.31 -8.93 0.06
CA PHE A 237 -13.08 -7.97 1.14
C PHE A 237 -13.96 -6.72 0.94
N ASP A 238 -14.48 -6.17 2.02
CA ASP A 238 -15.14 -4.88 2.05
C ASP A 238 -14.06 -3.77 2.07
N PRO A 239 -14.24 -2.62 1.40
CA PRO A 239 -13.39 -1.44 1.62
C PRO A 239 -13.18 -1.09 3.11
N ALA A 240 -14.14 -1.41 3.99
CA ALA A 240 -14.02 -1.28 5.43
C ALA A 240 -12.94 -2.19 6.05
N ASP A 241 -12.59 -3.31 5.40
CA ASP A 241 -11.53 -4.22 5.84
C ASP A 241 -10.13 -3.64 5.59
N ASN A 242 -10.00 -2.55 4.82
CA ASN A 242 -8.74 -1.85 4.65
C ASN A 242 -8.46 -0.89 5.82
N LEU A 243 -7.89 -1.47 6.89
CA LEU A 243 -7.53 -0.76 8.11
C LEU A 243 -6.40 0.28 7.96
N GLU A 244 -5.79 0.43 6.78
CA GLU A 244 -4.78 1.46 6.52
C GLU A 244 -5.27 2.52 5.52
N SER A 245 -6.55 2.50 5.16
CA SER A 245 -7.17 3.51 4.30
C SER A 245 -7.21 4.90 4.96
N GLU A 246 -7.37 5.95 4.14
CA GLU A 246 -7.62 7.30 4.65
C GLU A 246 -8.87 7.35 5.54
N TYR A 247 -9.90 6.54 5.23
CA TYR A 247 -11.10 6.40 6.05
C TYR A 247 -10.79 5.76 7.41
N ALA A 248 -9.93 4.74 7.45
CA ALA A 248 -9.51 4.09 8.70
C ALA A 248 -8.64 5.02 9.56
N CYS A 249 -7.71 5.76 8.95
CA CYS A 249 -6.91 6.77 9.65
C CYS A 249 -7.80 7.88 10.24
N ALA A 250 -8.78 8.37 9.48
CA ALA A 250 -9.75 9.35 9.96
C ALA A 250 -10.67 8.77 11.05
N ALA A 251 -11.07 7.50 10.94
CA ALA A 251 -11.84 6.81 11.96
C ALA A 251 -11.09 6.67 13.27
N LEU A 252 -9.79 6.41 13.21
CA LEU A 252 -8.95 6.28 14.39
C LEU A 252 -8.87 7.58 15.18
N LEU A 253 -8.73 8.72 14.50
CA LEU A 253 -8.73 10.03 15.16
C LEU A 253 -10.04 10.27 15.93
N SER A 254 -11.19 10.01 15.30
CA SER A 254 -12.47 10.12 16.01
C SER A 254 -12.64 9.09 17.11
N TRP A 255 -12.05 7.90 16.97
CA TRP A 255 -12.04 6.91 18.05
C TRP A 255 -11.28 7.46 19.28
N PHE A 256 -10.13 8.13 19.09
CA PHE A 256 -9.44 8.80 20.18
C PHE A 256 -10.25 9.95 20.80
N ASP A 257 -10.93 10.76 19.98
CA ASP A 257 -11.81 11.84 20.48
C ASP A 257 -12.94 11.27 21.35
N LEU A 258 -13.56 10.16 20.92
CA LEU A 258 -14.61 9.47 21.67
C LEU A 258 -14.08 8.82 22.95
N LEU A 259 -12.86 8.28 22.91
CA LEU A 259 -12.18 7.73 24.09
C LEU A 259 -11.96 8.80 25.15
N ALA A 260 -11.44 9.97 24.75
CA ALA A 260 -11.20 11.10 25.65
C ALA A 260 -12.51 11.68 26.19
N ALA A 261 -13.56 11.69 25.37
CA ALA A 261 -14.90 12.11 25.80
C ALA A 261 -15.63 11.07 26.69
N GLY A 262 -15.04 9.89 26.93
CA GLY A 262 -15.65 8.83 27.73
C GLY A 262 -16.92 8.24 27.09
N LYS A 263 -17.04 8.31 25.76
CA LYS A 263 -18.22 7.85 25.01
C LYS A 263 -18.10 6.40 24.51
N LEU A 264 -16.91 5.81 24.62
CA LEU A 264 -16.67 4.43 24.26
C LEU A 264 -17.10 3.50 25.39
N SER A 265 -17.63 2.34 25.00
CA SER A 265 -18.06 1.30 25.93
C SER A 265 -16.95 0.28 26.19
N SER A 266 -16.02 0.12 25.24
CA SER A 266 -14.99 -0.92 25.31
C SER A 266 -13.95 -0.68 26.40
N THR A 267 -13.55 0.58 26.62
CA THR A 267 -12.47 0.95 27.53
C THR A 267 -12.56 2.41 27.93
N THR A 268 -11.92 2.77 29.04
CA THR A 268 -11.68 4.17 29.44
C THR A 268 -10.32 4.63 28.94
N LEU A 269 -10.12 5.95 28.89
CA LEU A 269 -8.83 6.54 28.52
C LEU A 269 -7.70 6.06 29.43
N ASP A 270 -7.92 6.05 30.75
CA ASP A 270 -6.92 5.65 31.74
C ASP A 270 -6.53 4.17 31.60
N ASP A 271 -7.51 3.25 31.54
CA ASP A 271 -7.25 1.82 31.38
C ASP A 271 -6.58 1.53 30.02
N PHE A 272 -6.98 2.23 28.96
CA PHE A 272 -6.35 2.08 27.64
C PHE A 272 -4.88 2.51 27.65
N GLN A 273 -4.54 3.67 28.22
CA GLN A 273 -3.15 4.12 28.32
C GLN A 273 -2.32 3.18 29.19
N HIS A 274 -2.87 2.73 30.32
CA HIS A 274 -2.21 1.82 31.24
C HIS A 274 -1.85 0.48 30.56
N ARG A 275 -2.80 -0.12 29.84
CA ARG A 275 -2.58 -1.42 29.17
C ARG A 275 -1.69 -1.32 27.93
N THR A 276 -1.84 -0.26 27.15
CA THR A 276 -1.14 -0.13 25.85
C THR A 276 0.23 0.54 25.97
N GLY A 277 0.47 1.27 27.05
CA GLY A 277 1.65 2.13 27.21
C GLY A 277 1.69 3.29 26.19
N LEU A 278 0.54 3.63 25.59
CA LEU A 278 0.43 4.81 24.74
C LEU A 278 0.11 6.03 25.60
N GLU A 279 0.89 7.08 25.43
CA GLU A 279 0.59 8.38 26.02
C GLU A 279 -0.22 9.20 25.01
N LEU A 280 -1.53 9.27 25.22
CA LEU A 280 -2.46 10.01 24.37
C LEU A 280 -2.70 11.43 24.87
N CYS A 281 -2.51 11.67 26.16
CA CYS A 281 -2.63 13.00 26.77
C CYS A 281 -1.29 13.60 27.17
N ASP A 282 -1.23 14.94 27.20
CA ASP A 282 -0.16 15.70 27.83
C ASP A 282 -0.29 15.72 29.36
N LYS A 283 0.60 16.48 30.03
CA LYS A 283 0.62 16.59 31.49
C LYS A 283 -0.63 17.25 32.08
N ASP A 284 -1.37 17.99 31.25
CA ASP A 284 -2.57 18.74 31.64
C ASP A 284 -3.87 17.96 31.33
N GLY A 285 -3.75 16.74 30.80
CA GLY A 285 -4.88 15.86 30.49
C GLY A 285 -5.54 16.16 29.14
N VAL A 286 -4.94 17.01 28.31
CA VAL A 286 -5.42 17.31 26.96
C VAL A 286 -4.82 16.32 25.98
N LEU A 287 -5.60 15.89 24.99
CA LEU A 287 -5.14 15.02 23.91
C LEU A 287 -3.96 15.67 23.15
N LYS A 288 -2.88 14.91 22.93
CA LYS A 288 -1.70 15.37 22.20
C LYS A 288 -2.04 15.69 20.75
N ASP A 289 -1.47 16.76 20.19
CA ASP A 289 -1.68 17.14 18.79
C ASP A 289 -1.22 16.06 17.80
N GLU A 290 -0.15 15.35 18.14
CA GLU A 290 0.38 14.22 17.37
C GLU A 290 -0.08 12.89 17.99
N MET A 291 -1.16 12.34 17.43
CA MET A 291 -1.67 11.04 17.83
C MET A 291 -0.81 9.89 17.30
N PRO A 292 -0.76 8.75 18.01
CA PRO A 292 -0.08 7.56 17.51
C PRO A 292 -0.62 7.16 16.12
N PRO A 293 0.25 6.85 15.15
CA PRO A 293 -0.19 6.41 13.83
C PRO A 293 -0.92 5.06 13.93
N ILE A 294 -1.79 4.77 12.95
CA ILE A 294 -2.63 3.57 12.94
C ILE A 294 -1.84 2.28 13.11
N GLN A 295 -0.65 2.19 12.50
CA GLN A 295 0.23 1.03 12.65
C GLN A 295 0.70 0.84 14.09
N ARG A 296 1.03 1.93 14.80
CA ARG A 296 1.42 1.87 16.22
C ARG A 296 0.24 1.48 17.09
N TRP A 297 -0.94 2.03 16.84
CA TRP A 297 -2.17 1.69 17.55
C TRP A 297 -2.56 0.21 17.36
N LEU A 298 -2.60 -0.28 16.11
CA LEU A 298 -2.88 -1.67 15.78
C LEU A 298 -1.90 -2.63 16.46
N ASN A 299 -0.60 -2.30 16.48
CA ASN A 299 0.41 -3.07 17.20
C ASN A 299 0.12 -3.21 18.69
N ARG A 300 -0.36 -2.15 19.35
CA ARG A 300 -0.62 -2.18 20.79
C ARG A 300 -1.91 -2.93 21.12
N ILE A 301 -2.93 -2.84 20.28
CA ILE A 301 -4.18 -3.60 20.48
C ILE A 301 -3.96 -5.10 20.43
N LEU A 302 -3.01 -5.58 19.60
CA LEU A 302 -2.69 -7.02 19.55
C LEU A 302 -2.18 -7.60 20.88
N ALA A 303 -1.73 -6.76 21.81
CA ALA A 303 -1.28 -7.19 23.13
C ALA A 303 -2.41 -7.23 24.18
N LEU A 304 -3.63 -6.81 23.81
CA LEU A 304 -4.77 -6.78 24.72
C LEU A 304 -5.48 -8.15 24.76
N PRO A 305 -6.23 -8.45 25.83
CA PRO A 305 -7.10 -9.63 25.88
C PRO A 305 -8.08 -9.65 24.69
N ILE A 306 -8.33 -10.84 24.12
CA ILE A 306 -9.13 -11.00 22.90
C ILE A 306 -10.51 -10.34 23.00
N ALA A 307 -11.20 -10.49 24.13
CA ALA A 307 -12.50 -9.87 24.34
C ALA A 307 -12.45 -8.34 24.24
N LEU A 308 -11.46 -7.71 24.90
CA LEU A 308 -11.27 -6.26 24.86
C LEU A 308 -10.86 -5.79 23.47
N GLN A 309 -9.94 -6.52 22.82
CA GLN A 309 -9.55 -6.27 21.45
C GLN A 309 -10.78 -6.28 20.53
N ASN A 310 -11.62 -7.31 20.61
CA ASN A 310 -12.81 -7.44 19.79
C ASN A 310 -13.77 -6.28 20.00
N SER A 311 -14.03 -5.90 21.26
CA SER A 311 -14.88 -4.74 21.57
C SER A 311 -14.34 -3.42 21.02
N ILE A 312 -13.02 -3.18 21.11
CA ILE A 312 -12.39 -1.99 20.52
C ILE A 312 -12.53 -2.02 18.99
N PHE A 313 -12.29 -3.18 18.36
CA PHE A 313 -12.44 -3.33 16.92
C PHE A 313 -13.89 -3.19 16.45
N ASP A 314 -14.88 -3.65 17.22
CA ASP A 314 -16.31 -3.43 16.93
C ASP A 314 -16.62 -1.94 16.79
N GLU A 315 -16.25 -1.14 17.80
CA GLU A 315 -16.47 0.31 17.79
C GLU A 315 -15.69 0.99 16.66
N PHE A 316 -14.43 0.59 16.44
CA PHE A 316 -13.59 1.15 15.38
C PHE A 316 -14.11 0.82 13.97
N LEU A 317 -14.51 -0.42 13.71
CA LEU A 317 -15.03 -0.84 12.41
C LEU A 317 -16.37 -0.16 12.11
N ALA A 318 -17.24 0.03 13.10
CA ALA A 318 -18.48 0.80 12.92
C ALA A 318 -18.22 2.25 12.46
N LEU A 319 -17.15 2.88 12.99
CA LEU A 319 -16.71 4.21 12.57
C LEU A 319 -16.15 4.24 11.14
N ILE A 320 -15.53 3.15 10.69
CA ILE A 320 -15.07 2.99 9.29
C ILE A 320 -16.28 2.79 8.38
N GLU A 321 -17.17 1.86 8.69
CA GLU A 321 -18.37 1.56 7.90
C GLU A 321 -19.22 2.80 7.68
N THR A 322 -19.44 3.60 8.73
CA THR A 322 -20.18 4.87 8.64
C THR A 322 -19.52 5.83 7.65
N ARG A 323 -18.19 5.95 7.67
CA ARG A 323 -17.44 6.80 6.75
C ARG A 323 -17.44 6.28 5.32
N VAL A 324 -17.24 4.99 5.15
CA VAL A 324 -17.26 4.30 3.86
C VAL A 324 -18.63 4.43 3.23
N SER A 325 -19.72 4.26 3.99
CA SER A 325 -21.09 4.48 3.52
C SER A 325 -21.31 5.94 3.12
N ALA A 326 -20.91 6.90 3.96
CA ALA A 326 -21.03 8.32 3.63
C ALA A 326 -20.22 8.70 2.37
N ALA A 327 -19.04 8.09 2.16
CA ALA A 327 -18.24 8.27 0.96
C ALA A 327 -18.89 7.62 -0.27
N ARG A 328 -19.52 6.45 -0.10
CA ARG A 328 -20.29 5.74 -1.13
C ARG A 328 -21.48 6.56 -1.61
N ASP A 329 -22.27 7.06 -0.67
CA ASP A 329 -23.43 7.92 -0.95
C ASP A 329 -23.01 9.24 -1.60
N ALA A 330 -21.81 9.74 -1.26
CA ALA A 330 -21.21 10.92 -1.88
C ALA A 330 -20.55 10.64 -3.25
N GLY A 331 -20.56 9.40 -3.74
CA GLY A 331 -19.92 9.00 -5.01
C GLY A 331 -18.39 9.12 -4.99
N ARG A 332 -17.76 9.21 -3.81
CA ARG A 332 -16.31 9.32 -3.62
C ARG A 332 -15.68 8.03 -3.11
N LEU A 333 -16.43 6.92 -3.07
CA LEU A 333 -15.90 5.64 -2.60
C LEU A 333 -14.94 5.07 -3.62
N ASP A 334 -13.69 4.95 -3.19
CA ASP A 334 -12.58 4.47 -3.99
C ASP A 334 -12.45 2.94 -3.85
N VAL A 335 -12.75 2.21 -4.93
CA VAL A 335 -12.88 0.75 -4.93
C VAL A 335 -11.69 0.12 -5.66
N GLY A 336 -10.47 0.27 -5.13
CA GLY A 336 -9.28 -0.55 -5.41
C GLY A 336 -8.72 -0.59 -6.85
N VAL A 337 -9.46 -0.11 -7.84
CA VAL A 337 -9.07 0.15 -9.23
C VAL A 337 -9.50 1.57 -9.53
N GLU A 338 -8.52 2.47 -9.61
CA GLU A 338 -8.74 3.84 -10.07
C GLU A 338 -9.22 3.76 -11.53
N THR A 339 -10.53 3.85 -11.73
CA THR A 339 -11.12 3.95 -13.06
C THR A 339 -11.11 5.42 -13.45
N ILE A 340 -10.14 5.80 -14.26
CA ILE A 340 -10.04 7.14 -14.82
C ILE A 340 -10.94 7.18 -16.05
N MET A 341 -12.15 7.72 -15.85
CA MET A 341 -13.06 8.03 -16.96
C MET A 341 -12.56 9.29 -17.66
N VAL A 342 -12.34 9.19 -18.96
CA VAL A 342 -11.87 10.31 -19.79
C VAL A 342 -12.80 10.46 -20.98
N ASP A 343 -12.95 11.67 -21.50
CA ASP A 343 -13.80 11.90 -22.67
C ASP A 343 -13.16 11.27 -23.91
N LYS A 344 -11.84 11.43 -24.05
CA LYS A 344 -11.06 10.87 -25.15
C LYS A 344 -9.69 10.41 -24.65
N ALA A 345 -9.25 9.24 -25.11
CA ALA A 345 -7.91 8.75 -24.92
C ALA A 345 -7.29 8.41 -26.27
N THR A 346 -6.10 8.94 -26.53
CA THR A 346 -5.35 8.70 -27.77
C THR A 346 -4.02 8.04 -27.43
N LEU A 347 -3.78 6.83 -27.95
CA LEU A 347 -2.49 6.16 -27.82
C LEU A 347 -1.46 6.88 -28.70
N ILE A 348 -0.39 7.39 -28.09
CA ILE A 348 0.70 8.13 -28.74
C ILE A 348 1.90 7.23 -29.04
N ASP A 349 2.28 6.39 -28.07
CA ASP A 349 3.45 5.52 -28.18
C ASP A 349 3.19 4.19 -27.45
N ASP A 350 3.79 3.11 -27.95
CA ASP A 350 3.72 1.77 -27.35
C ASP A 350 5.12 1.13 -27.37
N VAL A 351 5.73 1.04 -26.20
CA VAL A 351 7.08 0.49 -26.03
C VAL A 351 7.03 -0.88 -25.38
N VAL A 352 7.55 -1.91 -26.05
CA VAL A 352 7.72 -3.23 -25.45
C VAL A 352 8.82 -3.20 -24.40
N LEU A 353 8.45 -3.38 -23.13
CA LEU A 353 9.34 -3.42 -21.99
C LEU A 353 10.04 -4.77 -21.84
N ARG A 354 9.33 -5.87 -22.12
CA ARG A 354 9.83 -7.24 -21.99
C ARG A 354 8.98 -8.19 -22.82
N THR A 355 9.61 -9.24 -23.34
CA THR A 355 8.91 -10.41 -23.89
C THR A 355 9.26 -11.63 -23.05
N ASP A 356 8.26 -12.36 -22.59
CA ASP A 356 8.45 -13.62 -21.86
C ASP A 356 8.91 -14.72 -22.82
N THR A 357 10.05 -15.37 -22.50
CA THR A 357 10.69 -16.35 -23.40
C THR A 357 9.96 -17.69 -23.47
N LEU A 358 9.09 -17.99 -22.51
CA LEU A 358 8.36 -19.27 -22.44
C LEU A 358 6.97 -19.17 -23.08
N THR A 359 6.30 -18.03 -22.91
CA THR A 359 4.90 -17.82 -23.31
C THR A 359 4.71 -16.86 -24.48
N GLY A 360 5.75 -16.10 -24.85
CA GLY A 360 5.67 -15.04 -25.87
C GLY A 360 4.86 -13.82 -25.42
N ALA A 361 4.37 -13.78 -24.18
CA ALA A 361 3.60 -12.66 -23.66
C ALA A 361 4.49 -11.43 -23.46
N THR A 362 3.99 -10.27 -23.86
CA THR A 362 4.72 -9.00 -23.81
C THR A 362 4.22 -8.09 -22.69
N SER A 363 5.14 -7.34 -22.11
CA SER A 363 4.87 -6.21 -21.20
C SER A 363 5.14 -4.93 -21.98
N HIS A 364 4.26 -3.95 -21.86
CA HIS A 364 4.29 -2.72 -22.66
C HIS A 364 4.29 -1.49 -21.75
N LEU A 365 4.83 -0.37 -22.23
CA LEU A 365 4.65 0.96 -21.68
C LEU A 365 3.93 1.80 -22.73
N LEU A 366 2.65 2.07 -22.49
CA LEU A 366 1.83 2.90 -23.35
C LEU A 366 1.99 4.36 -22.94
N THR A 367 2.11 5.27 -23.90
CA THR A 367 1.96 6.71 -23.70
C THR A 367 0.60 7.10 -24.25
N ILE A 368 -0.31 7.55 -23.39
CA ILE A 368 -1.69 7.86 -23.74
C ILE A 368 -1.92 9.34 -23.43
N GLU A 369 -2.36 10.10 -24.42
CA GLU A 369 -2.90 11.43 -24.21
C GLU A 369 -4.37 11.30 -23.84
N ILE A 370 -4.73 11.75 -22.63
CA ILE A 370 -6.10 11.76 -22.15
C ILE A 370 -6.65 13.18 -22.13
N ALA A 371 -7.90 13.31 -22.53
CA ALA A 371 -8.66 14.55 -22.48
C ALA A 371 -9.81 14.35 -21.50
N ARG A 372 -9.86 15.18 -20.46
CA ARG A 372 -10.87 15.13 -19.40
C ARG A 372 -11.51 16.50 -19.21
N ARG A 373 -12.84 16.55 -19.22
CA ARG A 373 -13.57 17.70 -18.68
C ARG A 373 -13.33 17.81 -17.18
N ARG A 374 -13.14 19.03 -16.69
CA ARG A 374 -13.23 19.26 -15.25
C ARG A 374 -14.65 18.96 -14.80
N ASN A 375 -14.76 18.25 -13.68
CA ASN A 375 -16.04 17.97 -13.05
C ASN A 375 -16.20 18.90 -11.83
N PRO A 376 -16.61 20.16 -12.04
CA PRO A 376 -16.70 21.13 -10.96
C PRO A 376 -17.79 20.76 -9.96
N VAL A 377 -17.62 21.21 -8.71
CA VAL A 377 -18.62 21.06 -7.66
C VAL A 377 -19.89 21.81 -8.05
N SER A 378 -20.99 21.08 -8.24
CA SER A 378 -22.29 21.65 -8.61
C SER A 378 -22.80 22.65 -7.57
N LEU A 379 -23.61 23.63 -8.00
CA LEU A 379 -24.24 24.61 -7.10
C LEU A 379 -25.04 23.92 -5.97
N GLU A 380 -25.89 22.93 -6.29
CA GLU A 380 -26.67 22.23 -5.28
C GLU A 380 -25.81 21.56 -4.20
N ARG A 381 -24.62 21.07 -4.59
CA ARG A 381 -23.70 20.41 -3.68
C ARG A 381 -23.03 21.41 -2.74
N ILE A 382 -22.55 22.53 -3.27
CA ILE A 382 -21.88 23.54 -2.44
C ILE A 382 -22.87 24.20 -1.47
N LEU A 383 -24.12 24.40 -1.90
CA LEU A 383 -25.18 24.90 -1.03
C LEU A 383 -25.52 23.91 0.10
N ARG A 384 -25.59 22.61 -0.19
CA ARG A 384 -25.78 21.57 0.84
C ARG A 384 -24.64 21.54 1.87
N ILE A 385 -23.40 21.80 1.44
CA ILE A 385 -22.25 21.90 2.35
C ILE A 385 -22.40 23.15 3.23
N ALA A 386 -22.79 24.28 2.65
CA ALA A 386 -23.04 25.51 3.40
C ALA A 386 -24.16 25.34 4.43
N ASP A 387 -25.24 24.64 4.09
CA ASP A 387 -26.38 24.40 5.00
C ASP A 387 -26.02 23.45 6.16
N GLY A 388 -24.97 22.62 6.01
CA GLY A 388 -24.52 21.66 7.02
C GLY A 388 -23.38 22.13 7.92
N ASP A 389 -22.76 23.28 7.63
CA ASP A 389 -21.62 23.83 8.37
C ASP A 389 -21.93 25.25 8.86
N GLY A 390 -22.07 25.42 10.18
CA GLY A 390 -22.36 26.71 10.80
C GLY A 390 -21.25 27.78 10.65
N SER A 391 -20.06 27.41 10.15
CA SER A 391 -18.96 28.32 9.84
C SER A 391 -18.96 28.82 8.39
N ALA A 392 -19.87 28.29 7.56
CA ALA A 392 -19.94 28.57 6.14
C ALA A 392 -20.20 30.06 5.84
N GLY A 393 -19.42 30.64 4.94
CA GLY A 393 -19.61 32.00 4.43
C GLY A 393 -19.50 32.03 2.91
N PHE A 394 -20.43 32.70 2.23
CA PHE A 394 -20.36 32.89 0.78
C PHE A 394 -19.46 34.09 0.48
N MET A 395 -18.39 33.90 -0.28
CA MET A 395 -17.38 34.93 -0.52
C MET A 395 -17.24 35.27 -1.99
N VAL A 396 -16.91 36.53 -2.29
CA VAL A 396 -16.50 37.02 -3.61
C VAL A 396 -15.16 37.75 -3.52
N ASN A 397 -14.29 37.52 -4.49
CA ASN A 397 -13.04 38.23 -4.60
C ASN A 397 -13.20 39.47 -5.49
N ARG A 398 -13.15 40.69 -4.94
CA ARG A 398 -13.39 41.93 -5.70
C ARG A 398 -12.43 42.17 -6.86
N LYS A 399 -11.21 41.63 -6.80
CA LYS A 399 -10.21 41.79 -7.87
C LYS A 399 -10.45 40.86 -9.05
N SER A 400 -10.89 39.64 -8.79
CA SER A 400 -11.08 38.62 -9.84
C SER A 400 -12.53 38.37 -10.23
N GLY A 401 -13.49 38.88 -9.45
CA GLY A 401 -14.92 38.62 -9.61
C GLY A 401 -15.35 37.20 -9.29
N LYS A 402 -14.44 36.36 -8.78
CA LYS A 402 -14.66 34.92 -8.55
C LYS A 402 -15.24 34.65 -7.17
N VAL A 403 -16.01 33.57 -7.05
CA VAL A 403 -16.64 33.17 -5.79
C VAL A 403 -15.99 31.96 -5.15
N ALA A 404 -16.14 31.85 -3.83
CA ALA A 404 -15.69 30.73 -3.01
C ALA A 404 -16.60 30.54 -1.80
N LEU A 405 -16.83 29.29 -1.37
CA LEU A 405 -17.44 29.00 -0.07
C LEU A 405 -16.32 28.92 0.97
N ARG A 406 -16.37 29.78 1.98
CA ARG A 406 -15.46 29.74 3.14
C ARG A 406 -16.00 28.77 4.17
N THR A 407 -15.19 27.83 4.64
CA THR A 407 -15.43 27.03 5.84
C THR A 407 -14.21 27.05 6.75
N ARG A 408 -14.36 26.64 8.02
CA ARG A 408 -13.23 26.55 8.94
C ARG A 408 -12.34 25.35 8.58
N ALA A 409 -11.03 25.57 8.44
CA ALA A 409 -10.06 24.52 8.20
C ALA A 409 -9.29 24.18 9.49
N ARG A 410 -8.59 23.04 9.49
CA ARG A 410 -7.67 22.65 10.58
C ARG A 410 -6.57 23.72 10.74
N ALA A 411 -6.34 24.14 11.98
CA ALA A 411 -5.26 25.08 12.30
C ALA A 411 -3.90 24.50 11.93
N LEU A 412 -2.99 25.36 11.44
CA LEU A 412 -1.60 24.99 11.14
C LEU A 412 -0.71 25.46 12.29
N MET A 413 0.18 24.60 12.79
CA MET A 413 1.12 24.98 13.84
C MET A 413 2.29 25.80 13.25
N GLU A 414 2.63 26.91 13.88
CA GLU A 414 3.82 27.69 13.53
C GLU A 414 5.10 26.98 13.96
N GLU A 415 6.06 26.80 13.05
CA GLU A 415 7.28 25.99 13.26
C GLU A 415 8.20 26.49 14.38
N LYS A 416 8.08 27.75 14.81
CA LYS A 416 8.97 28.37 15.81
C LYS A 416 8.38 28.47 17.21
N GLU A 417 7.08 28.73 17.34
CA GLU A 417 6.44 29.04 18.62
C GLU A 417 5.32 28.05 19.00
N GLY A 418 4.94 27.13 18.09
CA GLY A 418 3.89 26.13 18.36
C GLY A 418 2.48 26.71 18.50
N THR A 419 2.29 27.98 18.17
CA THR A 419 1.00 28.65 18.24
C THR A 419 0.09 28.13 17.12
N PRO A 420 -1.18 27.75 17.41
CA PRO A 420 -2.13 27.35 16.39
C PRO A 420 -2.52 28.56 15.53
N ILE A 421 -2.23 28.50 14.24
CA ILE A 421 -2.65 29.51 13.25
C ILE A 421 -4.02 29.11 12.70
N PRO A 422 -5.09 29.87 12.99
CA PRO A 422 -6.42 29.61 12.42
C PRO A 422 -6.39 29.71 10.90
N ARG A 423 -7.07 28.77 10.23
CA ARG A 423 -7.15 28.70 8.78
C ARG A 423 -8.59 28.54 8.33
N VAL A 424 -8.83 29.05 7.13
CA VAL A 424 -10.09 28.87 6.42
C VAL A 424 -9.82 28.12 5.11
N GLU A 425 -10.76 27.27 4.74
CA GLU A 425 -10.81 26.63 3.44
C GLU A 425 -11.75 27.44 2.55
N MET A 426 -11.26 27.81 1.38
CA MET A 426 -11.99 28.53 0.34
C MET A 426 -12.26 27.52 -0.78
N MET A 427 -13.41 26.87 -0.73
CA MET A 427 -13.86 25.93 -1.74
C MET A 427 -14.32 26.68 -2.99
N ARG A 428 -13.71 26.40 -4.13
CA ARG A 428 -14.11 26.91 -5.46
C ARG A 428 -14.60 25.78 -6.34
N PRO A 429 -15.27 26.05 -7.48
CA PRO A 429 -15.84 25.00 -8.32
C PRO A 429 -14.84 23.92 -8.75
N THR A 430 -13.57 24.27 -8.96
CA THR A 430 -12.55 23.36 -9.50
C THR A 430 -11.37 23.08 -8.57
N ARG A 431 -11.26 23.77 -7.44
CA ARG A 431 -10.14 23.64 -6.50
C ARG A 431 -10.49 24.19 -5.13
N ASN A 432 -9.79 23.72 -4.10
CA ASN A 432 -9.86 24.32 -2.77
C ASN A 432 -8.56 25.10 -2.52
N GLU A 433 -8.70 26.26 -1.90
CA GLU A 433 -7.57 27.09 -1.47
C GLU A 433 -7.62 27.21 0.05
N TYR A 434 -6.46 27.16 0.70
CA TYR A 434 -6.38 27.35 2.13
C TYR A 434 -5.63 28.63 2.44
N MET A 435 -6.20 29.46 3.30
CA MET A 435 -5.57 30.70 3.75
C MET A 435 -5.65 30.84 5.27
N ARG A 436 -4.74 31.63 5.85
CA ARG A 436 -4.82 32.00 7.26
C ARG A 436 -6.00 32.94 7.44
N GLU A 437 -6.65 32.87 8.59
CA GLU A 437 -7.78 33.75 8.88
C GLU A 437 -7.35 35.23 8.90
N SER A 438 -6.14 35.53 9.37
CA SER A 438 -5.52 36.87 9.29
C SER A 438 -5.40 37.36 7.83
N ASP A 439 -4.92 36.50 6.94
CA ASP A 439 -4.68 36.84 5.54
C ASP A 439 -6.01 37.06 4.80
N LEU A 440 -7.08 36.37 5.21
CA LEU A 440 -8.42 36.59 4.67
C LEU A 440 -8.89 38.03 4.95
N HIS A 441 -8.67 38.56 6.16
CA HIS A 441 -9.05 39.93 6.52
C HIS A 441 -8.31 41.00 5.69
N GLU A 442 -7.06 40.72 5.29
CA GLU A 442 -6.25 41.61 4.45
C GLU A 442 -6.44 41.36 2.95
N SER A 443 -7.21 40.33 2.58
CA SER A 443 -7.43 39.94 1.20
C SER A 443 -8.56 40.74 0.53
N ALA A 444 -8.74 40.53 -0.77
CA ALA A 444 -9.84 41.12 -1.55
C ALA A 444 -11.14 40.30 -1.47
N TRP A 445 -11.26 39.36 -0.53
CA TRP A 445 -12.44 38.51 -0.36
C TRP A 445 -13.44 39.17 0.59
N GLU A 446 -14.69 39.29 0.16
CA GLU A 446 -15.77 39.87 0.94
C GLU A 446 -16.98 38.93 0.96
N GLU A 447 -17.80 39.01 2.00
CA GLU A 447 -19.03 38.24 2.09
C GLU A 447 -20.05 38.71 1.05
N LEU A 448 -20.77 37.75 0.48
CA LEU A 448 -21.76 37.92 -0.58
C LEU A 448 -23.07 37.25 -0.15
N ASP A 449 -24.20 37.72 -0.66
CA ASP A 449 -25.48 37.04 -0.47
C ASP A 449 -25.54 35.72 -1.26
N ARG A 450 -26.40 34.81 -0.79
CA ARG A 450 -26.56 33.47 -1.35
C ARG A 450 -27.05 33.49 -2.80
N GLU A 451 -27.89 34.45 -3.20
CA GLU A 451 -28.45 34.51 -4.55
C GLU A 451 -27.38 34.91 -5.57
N THR A 452 -26.63 35.97 -5.28
CA THR A 452 -25.54 36.45 -6.13
C THR A 452 -24.41 35.42 -6.19
N PHE A 453 -24.08 34.76 -5.06
CA PHE A 453 -23.11 33.65 -5.03
C PHE A 453 -23.54 32.52 -5.97
N SER A 454 -24.82 32.13 -5.90
CA SER A 454 -25.35 31.02 -6.69
C SER A 454 -25.27 31.30 -8.20
N SER A 455 -25.53 32.54 -8.60
CA SER A 455 -25.42 32.99 -9.98
C SER A 455 -23.99 32.89 -10.50
N ILE A 456 -23.02 33.49 -9.78
CA ILE A 456 -21.61 33.50 -10.20
C ILE A 456 -21.00 32.09 -10.16
N TRP A 457 -21.32 31.30 -9.14
CA TRP A 457 -20.87 29.92 -9.02
C TRP A 457 -21.35 29.06 -10.19
N SER A 458 -22.61 29.23 -10.61
CA SER A 458 -23.17 28.50 -11.76
C SER A 458 -22.45 28.85 -13.05
N VAL A 459 -22.13 30.13 -13.28
CA VAL A 459 -21.36 30.57 -14.45
C VAL A 459 -19.95 29.97 -14.43
N GLU A 460 -19.26 29.97 -13.28
CA GLU A 460 -17.94 29.35 -13.17
C GLU A 460 -17.98 27.82 -13.35
N VAL A 461 -19.04 27.16 -12.89
CA VAL A 461 -19.27 25.72 -13.09
C VAL A 461 -19.45 25.41 -14.58
N GLU A 462 -20.29 26.15 -15.30
CA GLU A 462 -20.49 25.92 -16.73
C GLU A 462 -19.21 26.20 -17.53
N ALA A 463 -18.52 27.32 -17.25
CA ALA A 463 -17.23 27.63 -17.89
C ALA A 463 -16.15 26.57 -17.58
N ALA A 464 -16.18 25.96 -16.39
CA ALA A 464 -15.26 24.87 -16.04
C ALA A 464 -15.62 23.55 -16.76
N ARG A 465 -16.91 23.27 -16.99
CA ARG A 465 -17.38 22.08 -17.73
C ARG A 465 -16.99 22.10 -19.20
N GLU A 466 -16.89 23.29 -19.80
CA GLU A 466 -16.46 23.46 -21.19
C GLU A 466 -14.94 23.30 -21.38
N ASN A 467 -14.15 23.46 -20.31
CA ASN A 467 -12.70 23.31 -20.37
C ASN A 467 -12.31 21.82 -20.34
N ILE A 468 -11.66 21.39 -21.43
CA ILE A 468 -11.06 20.07 -21.57
C ILE A 468 -9.58 20.21 -21.21
N ASP A 469 -9.18 19.57 -20.10
CA ASP A 469 -7.77 19.43 -19.76
C ASP A 469 -7.21 18.22 -20.53
N SER A 470 -6.14 18.44 -21.31
CA SER A 470 -5.38 17.37 -21.94
C SER A 470 -4.10 17.11 -21.16
N GLU A 471 -3.88 15.85 -20.78
CA GLU A 471 -2.65 15.42 -20.10
C GLU A 471 -2.11 14.13 -20.73
N THR A 472 -0.79 13.99 -20.74
CA THR A 472 -0.14 12.75 -21.18
C THR A 472 0.16 11.89 -19.97
N ILE A 473 -0.30 10.64 -20.01
CA ILE A 473 -0.03 9.64 -18.97
C ILE A 473 0.70 8.44 -19.57
N ARG A 474 1.56 7.80 -18.77
CA ARG A 474 2.24 6.57 -19.18
C ARG A 474 1.72 5.40 -18.37
N LEU A 475 1.35 4.33 -19.06
CA LEU A 475 0.69 3.16 -18.48
C LEU A 475 1.48 1.89 -18.82
N ALA A 476 2.10 1.27 -17.82
CA ALA A 476 2.68 -0.06 -17.96
C ALA A 476 1.56 -1.11 -18.02
N THR A 477 1.45 -1.87 -19.11
CA THR A 477 0.38 -2.87 -19.35
C THR A 477 0.94 -4.22 -19.83
N GLY A 478 0.06 -5.20 -20.03
CA GLY A 478 0.43 -6.56 -20.42
C GLY A 478 0.81 -7.43 -19.21
N LEU A 479 1.84 -8.27 -19.36
CA LEU A 479 2.28 -9.16 -18.28
C LEU A 479 3.14 -8.39 -17.26
N LEU A 480 2.53 -7.84 -16.21
CA LEU A 480 3.23 -6.97 -15.25
C LEU A 480 4.04 -7.72 -14.18
N LEU A 481 3.65 -8.94 -13.83
CA LEU A 481 4.31 -9.75 -12.78
C LEU A 481 5.84 -9.89 -12.97
N PRO A 482 6.37 -10.18 -14.18
CA PRO A 482 7.81 -10.30 -14.41
C PRO A 482 8.61 -9.00 -14.30
N ILE A 483 7.96 -7.84 -14.49
CA ILE A 483 8.59 -6.52 -14.40
C ILE A 483 8.26 -5.80 -13.08
N TRP A 484 7.59 -6.49 -12.16
CA TRP A 484 7.03 -5.89 -10.94
C TRP A 484 8.07 -5.23 -10.04
N SER A 485 9.25 -5.84 -9.91
CA SER A 485 10.37 -5.30 -9.12
C SER A 485 11.08 -4.11 -9.80
N ALA A 486 10.84 -3.90 -11.09
CA ALA A 486 11.41 -2.80 -11.84
C ALA A 486 10.52 -1.54 -11.80
N LEU A 487 9.21 -1.71 -11.61
CA LEU A 487 8.26 -0.62 -11.45
C LEU A 487 8.47 0.10 -10.09
N PRO A 488 8.10 1.39 -9.97
CA PRO A 488 8.25 2.17 -8.73
C PRO A 488 7.59 1.50 -7.52
N SER A 489 7.90 1.89 -6.28
CA SER A 489 7.18 1.41 -5.08
C SER A 489 6.04 2.33 -4.66
N ASP A 490 6.00 3.52 -5.25
CA ASP A 490 5.44 4.71 -4.60
C ASP A 490 3.94 4.82 -4.94
N HIS A 491 3.55 4.35 -6.12
CA HIS A 491 2.17 4.31 -6.60
C HIS A 491 1.78 2.90 -7.08
N LEU A 492 1.37 2.02 -6.16
CA LEU A 492 1.12 0.59 -6.46
C LEU A 492 -0.23 0.30 -7.11
N ALA A 493 -1.08 1.32 -7.31
CA ALA A 493 -2.44 1.14 -7.84
C ALA A 493 -2.45 0.76 -9.34
N VAL A 494 -3.33 -0.18 -9.68
CA VAL A 494 -3.67 -0.52 -11.07
C VAL A 494 -4.80 0.40 -11.52
N ASN A 495 -4.54 1.13 -12.61
CA ASN A 495 -5.42 2.11 -13.19
C ASN A 495 -6.12 1.55 -14.42
N ARG A 496 -7.40 1.88 -14.56
CA ARG A 496 -8.18 1.62 -15.79
C ARG A 496 -8.58 2.94 -16.41
N ILE A 497 -8.04 3.24 -17.59
CA ILE A 497 -8.47 4.40 -18.39
C ILE A 497 -9.61 3.91 -19.28
N VAL A 498 -10.76 4.56 -19.24
CA VAL A 498 -11.90 4.27 -20.12
C VAL A 498 -12.28 5.55 -20.85
N ASP A 499 -12.30 5.50 -22.19
CA ASP A 499 -12.75 6.64 -23.00
C ASP A 499 -14.27 6.64 -23.22
N GLY A 500 -14.81 7.74 -23.73
CA GLY A 500 -16.23 7.88 -24.05
C GLY A 500 -16.72 6.96 -25.17
N GLU A 501 -15.82 6.34 -25.95
CA GLU A 501 -16.13 5.34 -26.98
C GLU A 501 -16.16 3.91 -26.41
N GLY A 502 -15.85 3.73 -25.13
CA GLY A 502 -15.85 2.43 -24.45
C GLY A 502 -14.55 1.62 -24.60
N ARG A 503 -13.48 2.20 -25.15
CA ARG A 503 -12.15 1.60 -25.16
C ARG A 503 -11.56 1.68 -23.77
N SER A 504 -10.89 0.62 -23.34
CA SER A 504 -10.29 0.56 -22.01
C SER A 504 -8.84 0.12 -22.06
N TRP A 505 -7.98 0.87 -21.37
CA TRP A 505 -6.58 0.51 -21.12
C TRP A 505 -6.42 0.20 -19.63
N LEU A 506 -5.66 -0.84 -19.33
CA LEU A 506 -5.51 -1.34 -17.97
C LEU A 506 -4.03 -1.56 -17.68
N GLY A 507 -3.54 -1.00 -16.59
CA GLY A 507 -2.13 -1.09 -16.26
C GLY A 507 -1.75 -0.23 -15.08
N ARG A 508 -0.46 -0.02 -14.88
CA ARG A 508 0.07 0.79 -13.78
C ARG A 508 0.60 2.11 -14.31
N LEU A 509 0.23 3.21 -13.67
CA LEU A 509 0.78 4.53 -14.02
C LEU A 509 2.28 4.57 -13.70
N VAL A 510 3.05 5.10 -14.65
CA VAL A 510 4.49 5.34 -14.51
C VAL A 510 4.71 6.83 -14.70
N PHE A 511 5.11 7.52 -13.64
CA PHE A 511 5.43 8.94 -13.72
C PHE A 511 6.72 9.18 -14.51
N ASP A 512 6.80 10.35 -15.16
CA ASP A 512 7.87 10.70 -16.11
C ASP A 512 9.27 10.56 -15.49
N ASP A 513 9.43 10.90 -14.22
CA ASP A 513 10.69 10.84 -13.46
C ASP A 513 11.17 9.39 -13.22
N HIS A 514 10.27 8.41 -13.29
CA HIS A 514 10.58 7.00 -13.06
C HIS A 514 10.86 6.20 -14.34
N VAL A 515 10.48 6.73 -15.52
CA VAL A 515 10.68 6.05 -16.80
C VAL A 515 12.16 5.73 -17.08
N PRO A 516 13.13 6.66 -16.88
CA PRO A 516 14.54 6.36 -17.16
C PRO A 516 15.08 5.22 -16.29
N ARG A 517 14.66 5.17 -15.02
CA ARG A 517 15.03 4.09 -14.09
C ARG A 517 14.41 2.75 -14.51
N LEU A 518 13.15 2.77 -14.96
CA LEU A 518 12.46 1.58 -15.46
C LEU A 518 13.16 0.98 -16.67
N PHE A 519 13.50 1.80 -17.67
CA PHE A 519 14.23 1.36 -18.86
C PHE A 519 15.62 0.81 -18.53
N THR A 520 16.36 1.49 -17.64
CA THR A 520 17.68 1.03 -17.18
C THR A 520 17.61 -0.34 -16.51
N LYS A 521 16.66 -0.54 -15.58
CA LYS A 521 16.48 -1.83 -14.89
C LYS A 521 16.07 -2.97 -15.81
N LEU A 522 15.29 -2.68 -16.85
CA LEU A 522 14.81 -3.67 -17.81
C LEU A 522 15.75 -3.86 -19.01
N GLY A 523 16.88 -3.13 -19.06
CA GLY A 523 17.84 -3.21 -20.16
C GLY A 523 17.29 -2.71 -21.50
N VAL A 524 16.23 -1.91 -21.48
CA VAL A 524 15.62 -1.32 -22.67
C VAL A 524 16.51 -0.18 -23.13
N ARG A 525 17.31 -0.40 -24.18
CA ARG A 525 18.10 0.66 -24.82
C ARG A 525 17.19 1.54 -25.67
N ARG A 526 16.83 2.73 -25.18
CA ARG A 526 16.32 3.82 -26.01
C ARG A 526 17.35 4.95 -26.02
N SER A 527 17.88 5.26 -27.19
CA SER A 527 18.41 6.59 -27.46
C SER A 527 17.22 7.43 -27.87
N GLU A 528 16.60 8.12 -26.92
CA GLU A 528 15.64 9.17 -27.25
C GLU A 528 16.45 10.47 -27.41
N SER A 529 16.83 10.82 -28.64
CA SER A 529 17.00 12.25 -28.93
C SER A 529 15.59 12.84 -28.96
N LEU A 530 15.22 13.65 -27.96
CA LEU A 530 14.03 14.47 -28.06
C LEU A 530 14.12 15.29 -29.36
N PRO A 531 13.09 15.26 -30.24
CA PRO A 531 13.03 16.18 -31.37
C PRO A 531 13.23 17.62 -30.88
N ALA A 532 14.09 18.38 -31.57
CA ALA A 532 14.50 19.71 -31.11
C ALA A 532 13.30 20.66 -30.90
N ASP A 533 12.23 20.50 -31.68
CA ASP A 533 10.99 21.27 -31.54
C ASP A 533 10.25 20.96 -30.23
N ALA A 534 10.18 19.69 -29.83
CA ALA A 534 9.58 19.26 -28.57
C ALA A 534 10.40 19.73 -27.36
N ALA A 535 11.73 19.71 -27.47
CA ALA A 535 12.63 20.23 -26.43
C ALA A 535 12.43 21.74 -26.20
N VAL A 536 12.34 22.53 -27.28
CA VAL A 536 12.08 23.98 -27.18
C VAL A 536 10.73 24.26 -26.53
N ARG A 537 9.66 23.56 -26.94
CA ARG A 537 8.32 23.72 -26.34
C ARG A 537 8.32 23.39 -24.85
N ALA A 538 8.93 22.27 -24.46
CA ALA A 538 8.97 21.83 -23.07
C ALA A 538 9.76 22.81 -22.18
N VAL A 539 10.90 23.30 -22.65
CA VAL A 539 11.72 24.25 -21.89
C VAL A 539 11.06 25.62 -21.80
N THR A 540 10.43 26.08 -22.87
CA THR A 540 9.67 27.34 -22.86
C THR A 540 8.49 27.29 -21.88
N ALA A 541 7.85 26.13 -21.75
CA ALA A 541 6.81 25.87 -20.75
C ALA A 541 7.32 25.73 -19.30
N GLY A 542 8.63 25.85 -19.06
CA GLY A 542 9.23 25.83 -17.72
C GLY A 542 9.75 24.47 -17.26
N ARG A 543 9.75 23.44 -18.11
CA ARG A 543 10.38 22.15 -17.81
C ARG A 543 11.89 22.21 -18.05
N SER A 544 12.65 21.36 -17.36
CA SER A 544 14.10 21.17 -17.60
C SER A 544 14.33 19.80 -18.22
N ILE A 545 15.31 19.68 -19.11
CA ILE A 545 15.62 18.46 -19.85
C ILE A 545 17.08 18.09 -19.61
N ASP A 546 17.35 16.91 -19.09
CA ASP A 546 18.70 16.39 -18.95
C ASP A 546 19.12 15.65 -20.21
N VAL A 547 20.29 16.01 -20.73
CA VAL A 547 20.87 15.46 -21.96
C VAL A 547 22.16 14.72 -21.59
N THR A 548 22.29 13.48 -22.04
CA THR A 548 23.46 12.62 -21.74
C THR A 548 24.49 12.59 -22.88
N TYR A 549 24.08 12.88 -24.11
CA TYR A 549 24.92 12.87 -25.31
C TYR A 549 24.76 14.18 -26.08
N PRO A 550 25.83 14.81 -26.63
CA PRO A 550 27.22 14.33 -26.74
C PRO A 550 28.04 14.36 -25.43
N PHE A 551 27.53 14.99 -24.38
CA PHE A 551 28.07 14.98 -23.01
C PHE A 551 26.94 15.33 -22.03
N PRO A 552 27.09 15.11 -20.72
CA PRO A 552 26.05 15.46 -19.75
C PRO A 552 25.87 16.98 -19.61
N PHE A 553 24.65 17.48 -19.85
CA PHE A 553 24.22 18.86 -19.56
C PHE A 553 22.70 18.95 -19.41
N THR A 554 22.20 20.03 -18.81
CA THR A 554 20.76 20.27 -18.63
C THR A 554 20.31 21.47 -19.45
N ILE A 555 19.27 21.31 -20.26
CA ILE A 555 18.58 22.40 -20.95
C ILE A 555 17.47 22.91 -20.03
N LYS A 556 17.51 24.19 -19.66
CA LYS A 556 16.50 24.79 -18.78
C LYS A 556 16.15 26.22 -19.19
N ARG A 557 14.98 26.69 -18.73
CA ARG A 557 14.59 28.09 -18.84
C ARG A 557 15.18 28.87 -17.68
N SER A 558 15.94 29.92 -18.00
CA SER A 558 16.55 30.80 -17.03
C SER A 558 16.15 32.25 -17.27
N MET A 559 15.92 32.96 -16.16
CA MET A 559 15.62 34.39 -16.21
C MET A 559 16.92 35.19 -16.08
N VAL A 560 17.24 36.01 -17.07
CA VAL A 560 18.43 36.88 -17.06
C VAL A 560 17.96 38.30 -17.38
N ASN A 561 18.23 39.25 -16.49
CA ASN A 561 17.81 40.65 -16.62
C ASN A 561 16.33 40.83 -17.01
N GLY A 562 15.43 40.04 -16.40
CA GLY A 562 13.99 40.14 -16.66
C GLY A 562 13.53 39.56 -18.00
N SER A 563 14.39 38.88 -18.77
CA SER A 563 14.02 38.19 -20.01
C SER A 563 14.24 36.67 -19.89
N PRO A 564 13.29 35.83 -20.35
CA PRO A 564 13.47 34.38 -20.35
C PRO A 564 14.44 33.96 -21.44
N ARG A 565 15.38 33.08 -21.11
CA ARG A 565 16.36 32.51 -22.04
C ARG A 565 16.45 31.00 -21.86
N ILE A 566 16.86 30.30 -22.91
CA ILE A 566 17.20 28.87 -22.85
C ILE A 566 18.67 28.77 -22.46
N GLU A 567 18.97 28.11 -21.35
CA GLU A 567 20.32 27.91 -20.83
C GLU A 567 20.73 26.43 -20.96
N LEU A 568 21.98 26.22 -21.36
CA LEU A 568 22.66 24.92 -21.27
C LEU A 568 23.52 24.91 -20.00
N ALA A 569 23.00 24.30 -18.94
CA ALA A 569 23.64 24.25 -17.64
C ALA A 569 24.52 22.99 -17.49
N GLY A 570 25.67 23.12 -16.86
CA GLY A 570 26.56 21.98 -16.56
C GLY A 570 27.45 21.54 -17.72
N CYS A 571 27.53 22.30 -18.82
CA CYS A 571 28.41 21.96 -19.93
C CYS A 571 29.90 21.98 -19.53
N PRO A 572 30.72 20.99 -19.95
CA PRO A 572 32.17 20.99 -19.77
C PRO A 572 32.85 22.22 -20.41
N HIS A 573 33.87 22.77 -19.75
CA HIS A 573 34.53 24.01 -20.18
C HIS A 573 35.30 23.86 -21.50
N ASP A 574 35.82 22.67 -21.79
CA ASP A 574 36.50 22.29 -23.04
C ASP A 574 35.56 22.29 -24.26
N ARG A 575 34.25 22.22 -24.03
CA ARG A 575 33.22 22.22 -25.08
C ARG A 575 32.68 23.62 -25.42
N LEU A 576 33.11 24.67 -24.72
CA LEU A 576 32.70 26.05 -24.98
C LEU A 576 32.97 26.52 -26.43
N PRO A 577 34.13 26.25 -27.05
CA PRO A 577 34.37 26.66 -28.44
C PRO A 577 33.42 25.97 -29.42
N TRP A 578 33.12 24.68 -29.18
CA TRP A 578 32.19 23.89 -30.01
C TRP A 578 30.75 24.41 -29.88
N LEU A 579 30.27 24.68 -28.66
CA LEU A 579 28.93 25.26 -28.45
C LEU A 579 28.78 26.64 -29.10
N LYS A 580 29.83 27.47 -29.08
CA LYS A 580 29.84 28.77 -29.79
C LYS A 580 29.78 28.59 -31.30
N PHE A 581 30.53 27.62 -31.83
CA PHE A 581 30.48 27.28 -33.25
C PHE A 581 29.09 26.81 -33.69
N MET A 582 28.36 26.09 -32.83
CA MET A 582 26.98 25.65 -33.09
C MET A 582 25.92 26.77 -33.02
N GLY A 583 26.29 27.97 -32.55
CA GLY A 583 25.39 29.12 -32.46
C GLY A 583 24.94 29.49 -31.05
N CYS A 584 25.44 28.82 -30.00
CA CYS A 584 25.23 29.26 -28.62
C CYS A 584 26.08 30.51 -28.32
N PHE A 585 25.65 31.33 -27.38
CA PHE A 585 26.43 32.46 -26.87
C PHE A 585 26.67 32.33 -25.37
N THR A 586 27.68 33.04 -24.87
CA THR A 586 28.08 32.95 -23.46
C THR A 586 28.07 34.32 -22.81
N GLU A 587 27.63 34.39 -21.56
CA GLU A 587 27.75 35.58 -20.72
C GLU A 587 28.36 35.21 -19.37
N VAL A 588 29.11 36.14 -18.78
CA VAL A 588 29.66 35.96 -17.43
C VAL A 588 28.71 36.63 -16.45
N ILE A 589 28.00 35.83 -15.65
CA ILE A 589 27.02 36.29 -14.65
C ILE A 589 27.43 35.72 -13.31
N GLN A 590 27.55 36.56 -12.28
CA GLN A 590 27.99 36.16 -10.92
C GLN A 590 29.29 35.33 -10.96
N TYR A 591 30.30 35.80 -11.70
CA TYR A 591 31.60 35.14 -11.87
C TYR A 591 31.54 33.72 -12.47
N ARG A 592 30.43 33.34 -13.11
CA ARG A 592 30.28 32.06 -13.83
C ARG A 592 29.94 32.32 -15.29
N THR A 593 30.65 31.64 -16.19
CA THR A 593 30.31 31.60 -17.62
C THR A 593 29.06 30.73 -17.81
N ARG A 594 27.96 31.35 -18.24
CA ARG A 594 26.70 30.68 -18.56
C ARG A 594 26.49 30.67 -20.06
N ILE A 595 25.87 29.60 -20.57
CA ILE A 595 25.74 29.33 -22.00
C ILE A 595 24.25 29.39 -22.35
N PHE A 596 23.92 30.13 -23.40
CA PHE A 596 22.55 30.38 -23.80
C PHE A 596 22.33 30.08 -25.28
N VAL A 597 21.10 29.67 -25.60
CA VAL A 597 20.63 29.44 -26.97
C VAL A 597 19.74 30.63 -27.39
N PRO A 598 20.00 31.30 -28.53
CA PRO A 598 19.13 32.33 -29.08
C PRO A 598 17.72 31.78 -29.37
N LEU A 599 16.68 32.40 -28.82
CA LEU A 599 15.29 31.93 -28.97
C LEU A 599 14.83 31.84 -30.44
N ALA A 600 15.23 32.81 -31.27
CA ALA A 600 14.85 32.87 -32.68
C ALA A 600 15.37 31.70 -33.52
N ALA A 601 16.48 31.08 -33.11
CA ALA A 601 17.10 29.94 -33.80
C ALA A 601 17.21 28.71 -32.89
N ALA A 602 16.41 28.65 -31.80
CA ALA A 602 16.58 27.64 -30.76
C ALA A 602 16.36 26.22 -31.28
N GLN A 603 15.40 26.04 -32.19
CA GLN A 603 15.12 24.75 -32.81
C GLN A 603 16.32 24.27 -33.64
N GLU A 604 16.82 25.09 -34.57
CA GLU A 604 17.95 24.74 -35.44
C GLU A 604 19.26 24.50 -34.65
N ILE A 605 19.51 25.29 -33.61
CA ILE A 605 20.71 25.17 -32.79
C ILE A 605 20.64 23.93 -31.91
N LEU A 606 19.48 23.66 -31.28
CA LEU A 606 19.33 22.43 -30.49
C LEU A 606 19.33 21.19 -31.37
N GLU A 607 18.83 21.25 -32.60
CA GLU A 607 18.96 20.15 -33.55
C GLU A 607 20.43 19.84 -33.84
N LYS A 608 21.26 20.86 -34.10
CA LYS A 608 22.71 20.67 -34.29
C LYS A 608 23.44 20.18 -33.04
N VAL A 609 23.05 20.67 -31.86
CA VAL A 609 23.70 20.31 -30.59
C VAL A 609 23.30 18.90 -30.12
N LEU A 610 22.07 18.48 -30.42
CA LEU A 610 21.53 17.17 -30.04
C LEU A 610 21.76 16.08 -31.09
N VAL A 611 22.10 16.45 -32.34
CA VAL A 611 22.37 15.51 -33.45
C VAL A 611 23.84 15.55 -33.85
N GLN A 612 24.53 14.42 -33.63
CA GLN A 612 25.60 13.97 -34.53
C GLN A 612 25.65 12.43 -34.53
N GLU A 613 25.36 11.84 -35.70
CA GLU A 613 25.82 10.52 -36.15
C GLU A 613 27.36 10.48 -36.03
N VAL A 614 28.03 9.46 -35.49
CA VAL A 614 27.91 8.00 -35.60
C VAL A 614 28.26 7.34 -34.28
#